data_AF-A0A963IQG3-F1
#
_entry.id   AF-A0A963IQG3-F1
#
_cell.length_a   1.000
_cell.length_b   1.000
_cell.length_c   1.000
_cell.angle_alpha   90.00
_cell.angle_beta   90.00
_cell.angle_gamma   90.00
#
_symmetry.space_group_name_H-M   'P 1'
#
loop_
_entity.id
_entity.type
_entity.pdbx_description
1 polymer ?
#
loop_
_entity_poly.entity_id
_entity_poly.type
_entity_poly.pdbx_seq_one_letter_code
_entity_poly.pdbx_strand_id
1 'polypeptide(L)'
;SGRLQEPRIQHHKALTAAGLPNVTIHGLRRSFGTLAEWVECPAGVSAQIMGHKPSATAEKHYRVRPLDLLRMWHTKIEAWILNEAGIEQPAGEQAPRLRAITAA
;
A
#
# COMPACT_ATOMS: atom_id res chain seq x y z
N SER A 1 -14.08 -22.31 3.18
CA SER A 1 -13.94 -21.10 4.00
C SER A 1 -12.46 -20.82 4.18
N GLY A 2 -12.00 -19.60 3.88
CA GLY A 2 -10.63 -19.20 4.20
C GLY A 2 -10.55 -18.91 5.69
N ARG A 3 -9.69 -19.62 6.44
CA ARG A 3 -9.37 -19.23 7.80
C ARG A 3 -8.51 -17.97 7.73
N LEU A 4 -9.05 -16.84 8.19
CA LEU A 4 -8.23 -15.65 8.46
C LEU A 4 -7.26 -16.01 9.58
N GLN A 5 -5.99 -16.20 9.23
CA GLN A 5 -4.93 -16.47 10.19
C GLN A 5 -4.45 -15.15 10.77
N GLU A 6 -4.18 -15.13 12.07
CA GLU A 6 -3.68 -13.96 12.79
C GLU A 6 -2.40 -13.42 12.13
N PRO A 7 -2.41 -12.20 11.54
CA PRO A 7 -1.28 -11.70 10.75
C PRO A 7 -0.10 -11.24 11.63
N ARG A 8 -0.34 -10.92 12.90
CA ARG A 8 0.69 -10.37 13.81
C ARG A 8 1.91 -11.29 13.94
N ILE A 9 1.72 -12.60 14.04
CA ILE A 9 2.83 -13.54 14.24
C ILE A 9 3.82 -13.50 13.07
N GLN A 10 3.31 -13.55 11.84
CA GLN A 10 4.15 -13.52 10.64
C GLN A 10 4.77 -12.13 10.42
N HIS A 11 4.02 -11.07 10.71
CA HIS A 11 4.52 -9.70 10.66
C HIS A 11 5.71 -9.49 11.61
N HIS A 12 5.60 -9.95 12.86
CA HIS A 12 6.72 -9.88 13.83
C HIS A 12 7.94 -10.66 13.35
N LYS A 13 7.76 -11.86 12.79
CA LYS A 13 8.86 -12.64 12.21
C LYS A 13 9.55 -11.90 11.06
N ALA A 14 8.77 -11.25 10.18
CA ALA A 14 9.31 -10.47 9.08
C ALA A 14 10.12 -9.26 9.57
N LEU A 15 9.63 -8.53 10.58
CA LEU A 15 10.36 -7.42 11.20
C LEU A 15 11.68 -7.90 11.82
N THR A 16 11.66 -8.99 12.59
CA THR A 16 12.87 -9.56 13.19
C THR A 16 13.87 -9.99 12.13
N ALA A 17 13.43 -10.67 11.06
CA ALA A 17 14.29 -11.09 9.97
C ALA A 17 14.90 -9.90 9.20
N ALA A 18 14.16 -8.79 9.08
CA ALA A 18 14.63 -7.57 8.43
C ALA A 18 15.42 -6.63 9.36
N GLY A 19 15.61 -6.98 10.64
CA GLY A 19 16.29 -6.09 11.61
C GLY A 19 15.53 -4.80 11.92
N LEU A 20 14.22 -4.76 11.66
CA LEU A 20 13.39 -3.56 11.82
C LEU A 20 12.83 -3.43 13.24
N PRO A 21 12.62 -2.18 13.72
CA PRO A 21 11.94 -1.96 15.00
C PRO A 21 10.47 -2.43 14.94
N ASN A 22 9.81 -2.45 16.10
CA ASN A 22 8.41 -2.83 16.19
C ASN A 22 7.50 -1.81 15.48
N VAL A 23 7.16 -2.09 14.22
CA VAL A 23 6.15 -1.36 13.45
C VAL A 23 4.87 -2.18 13.43
N THR A 24 3.72 -1.57 13.70
CA THR A 24 2.44 -2.30 13.66
C THR A 24 1.84 -2.30 12.25
N ILE A 25 1.02 -3.30 11.92
CA ILE A 25 0.26 -3.32 10.65
C ILE A 25 -0.61 -2.06 10.52
N HIS A 26 -1.22 -1.61 11.62
CA HIS A 26 -1.97 -0.36 11.64
C HIS A 26 -1.07 0.87 11.45
N GLY A 27 0.16 0.83 11.97
CA GLY A 27 1.20 1.81 11.70
C GLY A 27 1.51 1.92 10.21
N LEU A 28 1.76 0.79 9.54
CA LEU A 28 1.97 0.74 8.08
C LEU A 28 0.78 1.32 7.32
N ARG A 29 -0.45 0.97 7.71
CA ARG A 29 -1.66 1.54 7.11
C ARG A 29 -1.73 3.07 7.27
N ARG A 30 -1.38 3.62 8.44
CA ARG A 30 -1.35 5.08 8.64
C ARG A 30 -0.27 5.74 7.79
N SER A 31 0.93 5.16 7.77
CA SER A 31 2.04 5.63 6.95
C SER A 31 1.69 5.64 5.46
N PHE A 32 0.96 4.65 4.94
CA PHE A 32 0.50 4.65 3.54
C PHE A 32 -0.28 5.92 3.19
N GLY A 33 -1.22 6.34 4.05
CA GLY A 33 -2.02 7.53 3.81
C GLY A 33 -1.18 8.82 3.79
N THR A 34 -0.28 8.96 4.77
CA THR A 34 0.64 10.11 4.85
C THR A 34 1.64 10.13 3.70
N LEU A 35 2.20 8.98 3.34
CA LEU A 35 3.25 8.91 2.32
C LEU A 35 2.71 9.03 0.90
N ALA A 36 1.42 8.75 0.67
CA ALA A 36 0.80 8.97 -0.63
C ALA A 36 0.82 10.46 -1.07
N GLU A 37 1.03 11.39 -0.13
CA GLU A 37 1.20 12.82 -0.44
C GLU A 37 2.49 13.10 -1.24
N TRP A 38 3.54 12.27 -1.09
CA TRP A 38 4.80 12.43 -1.83
C TRP A 38 4.67 12.23 -3.33
N VAL A 39 3.62 11.52 -3.76
CA VAL A 39 3.28 11.37 -5.18
C VAL A 39 2.09 12.25 -5.56
N GLU A 40 1.70 13.20 -4.71
CA GLU A 40 0.57 14.11 -4.92
C GLU A 40 -0.77 13.39 -5.09
N CYS A 41 -0.92 12.19 -4.49
CA CYS A 41 -2.16 11.43 -4.56
C CYS A 41 -3.29 12.21 -3.86
N PRO A 42 -4.43 12.46 -4.52
CA PRO A 42 -5.54 13.14 -3.89
C PRO A 42 -6.03 12.38 -2.64
N ALA A 43 -6.24 13.09 -1.54
CA ALA A 43 -6.62 12.47 -0.25
C ALA A 43 -7.85 11.53 -0.35
N GLY A 44 -8.84 11.89 -1.17
CA GLY A 44 -10.00 11.03 -1.40
C GLY A 44 -9.72 9.76 -2.21
N VAL A 45 -8.67 9.75 -3.04
CA VAL A 45 -8.21 8.55 -3.74
C VAL A 45 -7.51 7.62 -2.75
N SER A 46 -6.53 8.11 -1.98
CA SER A 46 -5.82 7.29 -0.99
C SER A 46 -6.77 6.76 0.08
N ALA A 47 -7.73 7.56 0.55
CA ALA A 47 -8.77 7.12 1.48
C ALA A 47 -9.64 5.98 0.90
N GLN A 48 -10.02 6.07 -0.37
CA GLN A 48 -10.82 5.03 -1.04
C GLN A 48 -10.01 3.74 -1.25
N ILE A 49 -8.73 3.82 -1.62
CA ILE A 49 -7.81 2.68 -1.69
C ILE A 49 -7.71 1.99 -0.31
N MET A 50 -7.62 2.78 0.76
CA MET A 50 -7.55 2.31 2.14
C MET A 50 -8.90 1.80 2.71
N GLY A 51 -9.96 1.78 1.89
CA GLY A 51 -11.29 1.30 2.26
C GLY A 51 -12.06 2.20 3.22
N HIS A 52 -11.74 3.50 3.30
CA HIS A 52 -12.50 4.42 4.14
C HIS A 52 -13.88 4.68 3.55
N LYS A 53 -14.87 4.80 4.44
CA LYS A 53 -16.21 5.22 4.07
C LYS A 53 -16.20 6.70 3.66
N PRO A 54 -16.75 7.06 2.49
CA PRO A 54 -16.89 8.47 2.10
C PRO A 54 -17.63 9.27 3.17
N SER A 55 -17.03 10.38 3.62
CA SER A 55 -17.57 11.20 4.70
C SER A 55 -18.15 12.52 4.19
N ALA A 56 -17.50 13.15 3.20
CA ALA A 56 -17.91 14.43 2.62
C ALA A 56 -19.04 14.27 1.59
N THR A 57 -19.95 15.26 1.53
CA THR A 57 -21.10 15.28 0.61
C THR A 57 -20.70 15.08 -0.86
N ALA A 58 -19.61 15.73 -1.29
CA ALA A 58 -19.07 15.58 -2.64
C ALA A 58 -18.65 14.13 -2.95
N GLU A 59 -18.05 13.44 -2.00
CA GLU A 59 -17.60 12.06 -2.18
C GLU A 59 -18.76 11.05 -2.11
N LYS A 60 -19.81 11.37 -1.34
CA LYS A 60 -21.00 10.52 -1.24
C LYS A 60 -21.88 10.57 -2.49
N HIS A 61 -21.99 11.73 -3.13
CA HIS A 61 -23.05 11.97 -4.11
C HIS A 61 -22.55 12.37 -5.51
N TYR A 62 -21.38 12.99 -5.62
CA TYR A 62 -20.98 13.68 -6.85
C TYR A 62 -19.66 13.19 -7.46
N ARG A 63 -18.84 12.46 -6.69
CA ARG A 63 -17.53 11.97 -7.14
C ARG A 63 -17.49 10.46 -7.16
N VAL A 64 -17.68 9.90 -8.35
CA VAL A 64 -17.42 8.48 -8.63
C VAL A 64 -15.99 8.35 -9.14
N ARG A 65 -15.19 7.50 -8.49
CA ARG A 65 -13.82 7.18 -8.94
C ARG A 65 -13.80 5.77 -9.54
N PRO A 66 -13.53 5.62 -10.84
CA PRO A 66 -13.46 4.30 -11.47
C PRO A 66 -12.24 3.53 -10.94
N LEU A 67 -12.31 2.19 -11.01
CA LEU A 67 -11.23 1.31 -10.54
C LEU A 67 -9.89 1.63 -11.22
N ASP A 68 -9.91 2.00 -12.50
CA ASP A 68 -8.70 2.32 -13.26
C ASP A 68 -8.01 3.58 -12.77
N LEU A 69 -8.78 4.57 -12.29
CA LEU A 69 -8.22 5.76 -11.63
C LEU A 69 -7.52 5.37 -10.32
N LEU A 70 -8.15 4.51 -9.52
CA LEU A 70 -7.55 4.01 -8.28
C LEU A 70 -6.28 3.19 -8.58
N ARG A 71 -6.31 2.35 -9.63
CA ARG A 71 -5.17 1.54 -10.07
C ARG A 71 -4.01 2.42 -10.50
N MET A 72 -4.24 3.43 -11.34
CA MET A 72 -3.21 4.36 -11.79
C MET A 72 -2.48 5.00 -10.60
N TRP A 73 -3.22 5.47 -9.59
CA TRP A 73 -2.64 6.05 -8.39
C TRP A 73 -1.93 5.00 -7.52
N HIS A 74 -2.50 3.81 -7.35
CA HIS A 74 -1.86 2.72 -6.61
C HIS A 74 -0.51 2.32 -7.24
N THR A 75 -0.45 2.24 -8.58
CA THR A 75 0.80 1.95 -9.31
C THR A 75 1.84 3.06 -9.13
N LYS A 76 1.43 4.34 -9.09
CA LYS A 76 2.35 5.45 -8.80
C LYS A 76 2.92 5.40 -7.38
N ILE A 77 2.07 5.11 -6.39
CA ILE A 77 2.51 4.96 -4.99
C ILE A 77 3.49 3.80 -4.86
N GLU A 78 3.19 2.66 -5.48
CA GLU A 78 4.10 1.50 -5.50
C GLU A 78 5.43 1.83 -6.17
N ALA A 79 5.40 2.48 -7.33
CA ALA A 79 6.61 2.91 -8.04
C ALA A 79 7.52 3.76 -7.14
N TRP A 80 6.92 4.70 -6.41
CA TRP A 80 7.66 5.56 -5.48
C TRP A 80 8.24 4.76 -4.30
N ILE A 81 7.45 3.89 -3.65
CA ILE A 81 7.94 3.05 -2.54
C ILE A 81 9.13 2.19 -2.98
N LEU A 82 9.03 1.58 -4.17
CA LEU A 82 10.10 0.74 -4.70
C LEU A 82 11.34 1.57 -5.06
N ASN A 83 11.16 2.77 -5.61
CA ASN A 83 12.27 3.70 -5.88
C ASN A 83 13.02 4.09 -4.60
N GLU A 84 12.32 4.46 -3.52
CA GLU A 84 12.94 4.77 -2.22
C GLU A 84 13.71 3.59 -1.62
N ALA A 85 13.30 2.36 -1.96
CA ALA A 85 13.96 1.13 -1.54
C ALA A 85 15.09 0.67 -2.50
N GLY A 86 15.34 1.39 -3.61
CA GLY A 86 16.29 0.97 -4.64
C GLY A 86 15.87 -0.31 -5.38
N ILE A 87 14.57 -0.59 -5.44
CA ILE A 87 14.00 -1.78 -6.09
C ILE A 87 13.37 -1.35 -7.43
N GLU A 88 13.68 -2.08 -8.50
CA GLU A 88 13.05 -1.87 -9.79
C GLU A 88 11.56 -2.25 -9.76
N GLN A 89 10.72 -1.40 -10.34
CA GLN A 89 9.29 -1.69 -10.47
C GLN A 89 9.05 -2.91 -11.39
N PRO A 90 8.28 -3.91 -10.96
CA PRO A 90 8.00 -5.08 -11.78
C PRO A 90 7.25 -4.70 -13.06
N ALA A 91 7.70 -5.19 -14.21
CA ALA A 91 6.91 -5.14 -15.43
C ALA A 91 5.63 -5.99 -15.28
N GLY A 92 4.49 -5.46 -15.75
CA GLY A 92 3.13 -5.93 -15.44
C GLY A 92 2.73 -7.33 -15.91
N GLU A 93 3.66 -8.17 -16.37
CA GLU A 93 3.35 -9.45 -17.02
C GLU A 93 4.11 -10.66 -16.46
N GLN A 94 4.88 -10.51 -15.38
CA GLN A 94 5.68 -11.62 -14.88
C GLN A 94 4.87 -12.47 -13.89
N ALA A 95 4.73 -13.76 -14.21
CA ALA A 95 4.13 -14.76 -13.33
C ALA A 95 4.70 -14.64 -11.90
N PRO A 96 3.88 -14.85 -10.85
CA PRO A 96 4.29 -14.62 -9.47
C PRO A 96 5.46 -15.55 -9.13
N ARG A 97 6.67 -14.99 -9.08
CA ARG A 97 7.88 -15.64 -8.59
C ARG A 97 8.39 -14.86 -7.38
N LEU A 98 8.72 -15.56 -6.31
CA LEU A 98 9.34 -14.96 -5.14
C LEU A 98 10.71 -14.41 -5.53
N ARG A 99 11.01 -13.17 -5.13
CA ARG A 99 12.32 -12.54 -5.29
C ARG A 99 12.91 -12.25 -3.92
N ALA A 100 14.13 -12.72 -3.70
CA ALA A 100 14.91 -12.28 -2.54
C ALA A 100 15.48 -10.88 -2.84
N ILE A 101 15.30 -9.95 -1.91
CA ILE A 101 15.95 -8.63 -1.94
C ILE A 101 17.01 -8.66 -0.84
N THR A 102 18.26 -8.39 -1.21
CA THR A 102 19.36 -8.21 -0.25
C THR A 102 19.20 -6.84 0.40
N ALA A 103 18.97 -6.80 1.71
CA ALA A 103 19.01 -5.55 2.46
C ALA A 103 20.45 -5.00 2.45
N ALA A 104 20.58 -3.69 2.28
CA ALA A 104 21.85 -2.95 2.37
C ALA A 104 22.26 -2.72 3.84
#